data_AF-A0A2K8M7D9-F1
#
_entry.id   AF-A0A2K8M7D9-F1
#
_cell.length_a   1.000
_cell.length_b   1.000
_cell.length_c   1.000
_cell.angle_alpha   90.00
_cell.angle_beta   90.00
_cell.angle_gamma   90.00
#
_symmetry.space_group_name_H-M   'P 1'
#
loop_
_entity.id
_entity.type
_entity.pdbx_description
1 polymer ?
#
loop_
_entity_poly.entity_id
_entity_poly.type
_entity_poly.pdbx_seq_one_letter_code
_entity_poly.pdbx_strand_id
1 'polypeptide(L)'
;MSSSGTRPRWPSSHAASHTAAIRGRSAGSAARTTGADEVRVMGLPSVDKRHWRKLNTPVTLLNGKAGEQVRLDAYADTGLTVAVELVNRLVLHPDTDKSVALAEILAVDPPSAAHLTDRDTPEFAALANELRLVLDSLRTADEDHAAVRLNKLLSAHPAHPHLALEDGRWRLHHHPAETALVPMWSAICAEALARFLANGHARRIGACEAPGCGLLFVDTTRNRIRRFCSTACQDRVKTAAARRRARD
;
A
#
# COMPACT_ATOMS: atom_id res chain seq x y z
N MET A 1 6.31 22.05 40.31
CA MET A 1 7.20 22.66 39.29
C MET A 1 6.87 21.99 37.98
N SER A 2 6.01 22.63 37.18
CA SER A 2 5.43 22.05 35.96
C SER A 2 6.29 22.44 34.75
N SER A 3 6.83 21.46 34.04
CA SER A 3 7.59 21.66 32.80
C SER A 3 6.64 21.73 31.60
N SER A 4 6.56 22.92 31.01
CA SER A 4 5.85 23.20 29.76
C SER A 4 6.65 22.67 28.56
N GLY A 5 6.19 21.58 27.95
CA GLY A 5 6.71 21.07 26.68
C GLY A 5 6.23 21.92 25.50
N THR A 6 7.16 22.57 24.82
CA THR A 6 6.92 23.38 23.62
C THR A 6 6.72 22.46 22.40
N ARG A 7 5.56 22.54 21.74
CA ARG A 7 5.34 21.85 20.45
C ARG A 7 6.04 22.62 19.32
N PRO A 8 6.64 21.95 18.32
CA PRO A 8 7.22 22.63 17.16
C PRO A 8 6.13 23.21 16.25
N ARG A 9 6.31 24.47 15.87
CA ARG A 9 5.42 25.27 15.02
C ARG A 9 5.89 25.15 13.57
N TRP A 10 5.07 24.58 12.70
CA TRP A 10 5.34 24.52 11.25
C TRP A 10 5.14 25.90 10.61
N PRO A 11 6.00 26.34 9.67
CA PRO A 11 5.81 27.59 8.96
C PRO A 11 4.66 27.49 7.94
N SER A 12 3.74 28.45 7.98
CA SER A 12 2.66 28.62 7.02
C SER A 12 3.21 29.15 5.69
N SER A 13 3.25 28.33 4.64
CA SER A 13 3.54 28.79 3.29
C SER A 13 2.29 29.41 2.66
N HIS A 14 2.32 30.73 2.47
CA HIS A 14 1.36 31.46 1.64
C HIS A 14 1.47 30.99 0.17
N ALA A 15 0.39 30.43 -0.37
CA ALA A 15 0.25 30.12 -1.79
C ALA A 15 -0.08 31.40 -2.56
N ALA A 16 0.81 31.81 -3.48
CA ALA A 16 0.51 32.82 -4.49
C ALA A 16 -0.26 32.16 -5.65
N SER A 17 -1.50 32.63 -5.88
CA SER A 17 -2.36 32.19 -6.97
C SER A 17 -1.86 32.74 -8.32
N HIS A 18 -1.57 31.87 -9.27
CA HIS A 18 -1.50 32.25 -10.69
C HIS A 18 -2.58 31.50 -11.46
N THR A 19 -3.65 32.23 -11.77
CA THR A 19 -4.71 31.82 -12.69
C THR A 19 -4.33 32.28 -14.10
N ALA A 20 -4.21 31.35 -15.05
CA ALA A 20 -4.16 31.69 -16.46
C ALA A 20 -5.04 30.72 -17.25
N ALA A 21 -6.15 31.24 -17.76
CA ALA A 21 -7.04 30.57 -18.69
C ALA A 21 -6.60 30.88 -20.12
N ILE A 22 -6.48 29.88 -21.00
CA ILE A 22 -6.52 30.09 -22.46
C ILE A 22 -7.34 28.99 -23.12
N ARG A 23 -8.37 29.42 -23.85
CA ARG A 23 -9.25 28.63 -24.71
C ARG A 23 -8.65 28.46 -26.12
N GLY A 24 -8.67 27.22 -26.63
CA GLY A 24 -9.09 26.76 -27.97
C GLY A 24 -8.50 27.34 -29.27
N ARG A 25 -7.99 26.45 -30.15
CA ARG A 25 -8.57 26.15 -31.48
C ARG A 25 -7.89 24.99 -32.21
N SER A 26 -8.67 24.37 -33.09
CA SER A 26 -8.53 23.14 -33.88
C SER A 26 -7.66 23.24 -35.14
N ALA A 27 -7.02 22.13 -35.55
CA ALA A 27 -6.90 21.68 -36.94
C ALA A 27 -6.39 20.23 -37.00
N GLY A 28 -6.94 19.40 -37.90
CA GLY A 28 -6.74 17.97 -37.93
C GLY A 28 -5.55 17.47 -38.75
N SER A 29 -5.26 16.17 -38.62
CA SER A 29 -4.62 15.38 -39.66
C SER A 29 -4.89 13.89 -39.37
N ALA A 30 -5.50 13.22 -40.34
CA ALA A 30 -5.76 11.80 -40.32
C ALA A 30 -4.48 11.03 -40.71
N ALA A 31 -4.00 10.15 -39.83
CA ALA A 31 -3.04 9.12 -40.19
C ALA A 31 -3.62 7.77 -39.78
N ARG A 32 -4.00 6.98 -40.80
CA ARG A 32 -4.34 5.57 -40.68
C ARG A 32 -3.05 4.81 -40.40
N THR A 33 -3.00 4.06 -39.29
CA THR A 33 -2.04 2.97 -39.10
C THR A 33 -2.82 1.67 -38.98
N THR A 34 -2.71 0.89 -40.04
CA THR A 34 -3.12 -0.51 -40.14
C THR A 34 -2.19 -1.41 -39.33
N GLY A 35 -2.74 -2.40 -38.63
CA GLY A 35 -2.04 -3.63 -38.22
C GLY A 35 -1.27 -3.54 -36.90
N ALA A 36 -1.97 -3.69 -35.78
CA ALA A 36 -1.34 -4.15 -34.54
C ALA A 36 -1.56 -5.66 -34.44
N ASP A 37 -0.47 -6.41 -34.61
CA ASP A 37 -0.43 -7.85 -34.40
C ASP A 37 -0.88 -8.20 -32.98
N GLU A 38 -1.80 -9.15 -32.93
CA GLU A 38 -2.41 -9.71 -31.73
C GLU A 38 -1.38 -10.55 -30.97
N VAL A 39 -0.70 -9.96 -29.97
CA VAL A 39 0.17 -10.71 -29.06
C VAL A 39 -0.72 -11.52 -28.11
N ARG A 40 -0.89 -12.80 -28.45
CA ARG A 40 -1.58 -13.81 -27.65
C ARG A 40 -0.78 -14.10 -26.38
N VAL A 41 -1.15 -13.45 -25.27
CA VAL A 41 -0.58 -13.72 -23.94
C VAL A 41 -1.10 -15.08 -23.44
N MET A 42 -0.23 -16.08 -23.45
CA MET A 42 -0.50 -17.40 -22.88
C MET A 42 -0.48 -17.35 -21.33
N GLY A 43 -1.66 -17.53 -20.74
CA GLY A 43 -1.95 -18.08 -19.41
C GLY A 43 -0.95 -17.92 -18.27
N LEU A 44 -1.08 -16.83 -17.50
CA LEU A 44 -0.59 -16.76 -16.11
C LEU A 44 -1.51 -17.58 -15.18
N PRO A 45 -0.98 -18.28 -14.15
CA PRO A 45 -1.79 -19.01 -13.18
C PRO A 45 -2.75 -18.06 -12.44
N SER A 46 -3.99 -18.50 -12.22
CA SER A 46 -5.03 -17.66 -11.65
C SER A 46 -4.73 -17.31 -10.20
N VAL A 47 -4.40 -16.04 -9.95
CA VAL A 47 -4.50 -15.46 -8.59
C VAL A 47 -5.96 -15.60 -8.14
N ASP A 48 -6.21 -16.18 -6.96
CA ASP A 48 -7.57 -16.48 -6.49
C ASP A 48 -8.37 -15.19 -6.22
N LYS A 49 -9.12 -14.76 -7.24
CA LYS A 49 -10.00 -13.58 -7.23
C LYS A 49 -11.12 -13.67 -6.16
N ARG A 50 -11.37 -14.85 -5.56
CA ARG A 50 -12.42 -15.01 -4.52
C ARG A 50 -11.98 -14.53 -3.15
N HIS A 51 -10.67 -14.48 -2.85
CA HIS A 51 -10.18 -13.89 -1.61
C HIS A 51 -10.47 -12.38 -1.56
N TRP A 52 -10.31 -11.70 -2.70
CA TRP A 52 -10.46 -10.24 -2.82
C TRP A 52 -11.91 -9.76 -2.73
N ARG A 53 -12.86 -10.48 -3.32
CA ARG A 53 -14.27 -10.05 -3.40
C ARG A 53 -15.01 -10.01 -2.05
N LYS A 54 -14.55 -10.72 -1.02
CA LYS A 54 -15.24 -10.78 0.28
C LYS A 54 -15.03 -9.56 1.18
N LEU A 55 -14.15 -8.62 0.80
CA LEU A 55 -13.82 -7.43 1.59
C LEU A 55 -14.59 -6.16 1.16
N ASN A 56 -15.33 -6.21 0.04
CA ASN A 56 -15.90 -5.02 -0.61
C ASN A 56 -17.34 -4.69 -0.18
N THR A 57 -17.50 -3.71 0.71
CA THR A 57 -18.71 -2.89 0.79
C THR A 57 -18.31 -1.44 1.02
N PRO A 58 -18.75 -0.47 0.18
CA PRO A 58 -18.24 0.90 0.21
C PRO A 58 -18.95 1.73 1.29
N VAL A 59 -18.21 2.53 2.08
CA VAL A 59 -18.68 3.80 2.68
C VAL A 59 -17.48 4.68 3.10
N THR A 60 -17.60 5.98 2.81
CA THR A 60 -16.82 7.15 3.27
C THR A 60 -16.48 7.15 4.77
N LEU A 61 -15.24 7.46 5.15
CA LEU A 61 -14.89 7.73 6.55
C LEU A 61 -14.40 9.17 6.74
N LEU A 62 -15.30 10.01 7.25
CA LEU A 62 -14.96 11.12 8.14
C LEU A 62 -15.42 10.71 9.54
N ASN A 63 -14.48 10.67 10.48
CA ASN A 63 -14.62 10.38 11.93
C ASN A 63 -14.78 8.91 12.35
N GLY A 64 -13.64 8.22 12.58
CA GLY A 64 -13.62 6.91 13.24
C GLY A 64 -13.74 7.01 14.78
N LYS A 65 -14.74 6.33 15.36
CA LYS A 65 -14.87 6.15 16.82
C LYS A 65 -14.13 4.89 17.28
N ALA A 66 -13.68 4.86 18.54
CA ALA A 66 -13.08 3.67 19.14
C ALA A 66 -14.06 2.48 19.07
N GLY A 67 -13.65 1.38 18.42
CA GLY A 67 -14.44 0.15 18.25
C GLY A 67 -14.97 -0.10 16.82
N GLU A 68 -14.69 0.79 15.88
CA GLU A 68 -15.10 0.63 14.49
C GLU A 68 -14.25 -0.42 13.74
N GLN A 69 -14.93 -1.23 12.92
CA GLN A 69 -14.27 -2.22 12.07
C GLN A 69 -13.63 -1.50 10.89
N VAL A 70 -12.31 -1.66 10.72
CA VAL A 70 -11.63 -1.19 9.52
C VAL A 70 -12.09 -2.04 8.35
N ARG A 71 -12.88 -1.44 7.46
CA ARG A 71 -13.16 -2.01 6.15
C ARG A 71 -12.10 -1.50 5.21
N LEU A 72 -11.27 -2.42 4.72
CA LEU A 72 -10.33 -2.06 3.67
C LEU A 72 -11.13 -1.88 2.38
N ASP A 73 -11.13 -0.66 1.83
CA ASP A 73 -11.61 -0.44 0.47
C ASP A 73 -10.51 -0.94 -0.47
N ALA A 74 -10.89 -1.89 -1.34
CA ALA A 74 -10.00 -2.51 -2.31
C ALA A 74 -9.14 -1.50 -3.09
N TYR A 75 -9.68 -0.32 -3.42
CA TYR A 75 -8.93 0.68 -4.17
C TYR A 75 -8.17 1.64 -3.24
N ALA A 76 -8.82 2.16 -2.20
CA ALA A 76 -8.20 3.13 -1.29
C ALA A 76 -7.06 2.51 -0.45
N ASP A 77 -7.13 1.23 -0.11
CA ASP A 77 -6.15 0.58 0.76
C ASP A 77 -5.15 -0.30 0.00
N THR A 78 -5.13 -0.19 -1.33
CA THR A 78 -4.11 -0.80 -2.19
C THR A 78 -2.70 -0.45 -1.69
N GLY A 79 -2.43 0.83 -1.41
CA GLY A 79 -1.12 1.28 -0.95
C GLY A 79 -0.70 0.66 0.40
N LEU A 80 -1.64 0.48 1.32
CA LEU A 80 -1.37 -0.15 2.61
C LEU A 80 -1.01 -1.64 2.41
N THR A 81 -1.79 -2.33 1.58
CA THR A 81 -1.57 -3.76 1.32
C THR A 81 -0.25 -3.99 0.57
N VAL A 82 0.02 -3.20 -0.46
CA VAL A 82 1.29 -3.24 -1.21
C VAL A 82 2.47 -2.93 -0.30
N ALA A 83 2.36 -1.94 0.60
CA ALA A 83 3.44 -1.64 1.54
C ALA A 83 3.80 -2.83 2.44
N VAL A 84 2.78 -3.52 2.97
CA VAL A 84 2.99 -4.72 3.79
C VAL A 84 3.60 -5.86 2.96
N GLU A 85 3.11 -6.08 1.74
CA GLU A 85 3.63 -7.15 0.87
C GLU A 85 5.06 -6.88 0.37
N LEU A 86 5.40 -5.63 0.03
CA LEU A 86 6.77 -5.22 -0.29
C LEU A 86 7.72 -5.58 0.86
N VAL A 87 7.33 -5.26 2.09
CA VAL A 87 8.14 -5.57 3.28
C VAL A 87 8.24 -7.08 3.50
N ASN A 88 7.12 -7.79 3.45
CA ASN A 88 7.08 -9.24 3.67
C ASN A 88 7.93 -10.00 2.65
N ARG A 89 7.85 -9.63 1.36
CA ARG A 89 8.47 -10.38 0.26
C ARG A 89 9.90 -9.92 -0.07
N LEU A 90 10.22 -8.64 0.10
CA LEU A 90 11.53 -8.10 -0.30
C LEU A 90 12.51 -7.94 0.87
N VAL A 91 12.00 -7.91 2.11
CA VAL A 91 12.82 -7.70 3.32
C VAL A 91 12.75 -8.92 4.24
N LEU A 92 11.55 -9.39 4.59
CA LEU A 92 11.39 -10.47 5.58
C LEU A 92 11.58 -11.89 5.00
N HIS A 93 11.53 -12.03 3.67
CA HIS A 93 11.83 -13.27 2.96
C HIS A 93 12.98 -13.06 1.96
N PRO A 94 14.25 -13.01 2.44
CA PRO A 94 15.41 -12.66 1.62
C PRO A 94 15.70 -13.66 0.49
N ASP A 95 15.26 -14.91 0.63
CA ASP A 95 15.47 -15.96 -0.38
C ASP A 95 14.50 -15.86 -1.58
N THR A 96 13.58 -14.89 -1.55
CA THR A 96 12.62 -14.67 -2.64
C THR A 96 13.31 -14.03 -3.83
N ASP A 97 13.04 -14.54 -5.03
CA ASP A 97 13.33 -13.79 -6.26
C ASP A 97 12.52 -12.48 -6.26
N LYS A 98 13.21 -11.37 -6.08
CA LYS A 98 12.60 -10.05 -5.90
C LYS A 98 11.89 -9.57 -7.17
N SER A 99 12.38 -9.90 -8.36
CA SER A 99 11.73 -9.51 -9.62
C SER A 99 10.39 -10.25 -9.77
N VAL A 100 10.37 -11.56 -9.47
CA VAL A 100 9.12 -12.34 -9.48
C VAL A 100 8.14 -11.83 -8.42
N ALA A 101 8.62 -11.59 -7.20
CA ALA A 101 7.77 -11.06 -6.13
C ALA A 101 7.17 -9.69 -6.47
N LEU A 102 7.95 -8.80 -7.09
CA LEU A 102 7.46 -7.49 -7.51
C LEU A 102 6.38 -7.60 -8.57
N ALA A 103 6.56 -8.46 -9.58
CA ALA A 103 5.53 -8.69 -10.60
C ALA A 103 4.22 -9.20 -9.98
N GLU A 104 4.29 -10.10 -8.99
CA GLU A 104 3.12 -10.60 -8.27
C GLU A 104 2.44 -9.51 -7.43
N ILE A 105 3.21 -8.68 -6.72
CA ILE A 105 2.70 -7.60 -5.87
C ILE A 105 2.01 -6.53 -6.72
N LEU A 106 2.66 -6.11 -7.81
CA LEU A 106 2.16 -5.05 -8.69
C LEU A 106 1.04 -5.51 -9.62
N ALA A 107 0.74 -6.81 -9.70
CA ALA A 107 -0.39 -7.34 -10.49
C ALA A 107 -1.77 -6.80 -10.02
N VAL A 108 -1.84 -6.16 -8.86
CA VAL A 108 -3.02 -5.38 -8.42
C VAL A 108 -3.33 -4.21 -9.35
N ASP A 109 -2.32 -3.67 -10.04
CA ASP A 109 -2.43 -2.65 -11.06
C ASP A 109 -1.75 -3.13 -12.37
N PRO A 110 -2.52 -3.68 -13.32
CA PRO A 110 -1.96 -4.25 -14.55
C PRO A 110 -1.05 -3.29 -15.34
N PRO A 111 -1.34 -1.98 -15.46
CA PRO A 111 -0.40 -1.02 -16.01
C PRO A 111 0.95 -0.99 -15.29
N SER A 112 0.98 -0.92 -13.96
CA SER A 112 2.23 -1.00 -13.18
C SER A 112 3.02 -2.27 -13.47
N ALA A 113 2.35 -3.44 -13.47
CA ALA A 113 3.01 -4.71 -13.75
C ALA A 113 3.59 -4.78 -15.17
N ALA A 114 2.92 -4.18 -16.15
CA ALA A 114 3.40 -4.14 -17.54
C ALA A 114 4.59 -3.20 -17.76
N HIS A 115 4.74 -2.15 -16.93
CA HIS A 115 5.86 -1.19 -17.02
C HIS A 115 7.04 -1.56 -16.09
N LEU A 116 6.89 -2.59 -15.25
CA LEU A 116 7.94 -3.05 -14.36
C LEU A 116 9.12 -3.63 -15.15
N THR A 117 10.33 -3.21 -14.80
CA THR A 117 11.58 -3.72 -15.36
C THR A 117 12.53 -4.17 -14.25
N ASP A 118 13.55 -4.98 -14.58
CA ASP A 118 14.57 -5.39 -13.61
C ASP A 118 15.36 -4.20 -13.01
N ARG A 119 15.35 -3.05 -13.69
CA ARG A 119 16.00 -1.83 -13.19
C ARG A 119 15.27 -1.22 -12.00
N ASP A 120 13.98 -1.50 -11.84
CA ASP A 120 13.17 -0.96 -10.75
C ASP A 120 13.37 -1.76 -9.44
N THR A 121 13.85 -3.01 -9.54
CA THR A 121 13.98 -3.92 -8.39
C THR A 121 14.82 -3.35 -7.23
N PRO A 122 16.01 -2.73 -7.46
CA PRO A 122 16.78 -2.12 -6.38
C PRO A 122 16.06 -0.96 -5.70
N GLU A 123 15.34 -0.12 -6.45
CA GLU A 123 14.62 1.03 -5.90
C GLU A 123 13.39 0.59 -5.09
N PHE A 124 12.64 -0.41 -5.57
CA PHE A 124 11.58 -1.03 -4.78
C PHE A 124 12.10 -1.72 -3.51
N ALA A 125 13.27 -2.35 -3.57
CA ALA A 125 13.90 -2.92 -2.38
C ALA A 125 14.30 -1.82 -1.38
N ALA A 126 14.77 -0.66 -1.84
CA ALA A 126 15.03 0.49 -0.98
C ALA A 126 13.74 1.03 -0.35
N LEU A 127 12.67 1.19 -1.14
CA LEU A 127 11.33 1.56 -0.65
C LEU A 127 10.84 0.58 0.41
N ALA A 128 10.96 -0.73 0.18
CA ALA A 128 10.54 -1.75 1.14
C ALA A 128 11.30 -1.65 2.47
N ASN A 129 12.59 -1.29 2.45
CA ASN A 129 13.35 -1.05 3.69
C ASN A 129 12.86 0.18 4.45
N GLU A 130 12.52 1.28 3.77
CA GLU A 130 11.93 2.45 4.45
C GLU A 130 10.54 2.16 5.01
N LEU A 131 9.69 1.47 4.25
CA LEU A 131 8.36 1.03 4.69
C LEU A 131 8.46 0.07 5.87
N ARG A 132 9.50 -0.80 5.91
CA ARG A 132 9.76 -1.68 7.05
C ARG A 132 9.99 -0.89 8.33
N LEU A 133 10.68 0.25 8.28
CA LEU A 133 10.91 1.12 9.43
C LEU A 133 9.63 1.83 9.88
N VAL A 134 8.81 2.28 8.93
CA VAL A 134 7.49 2.86 9.23
C VAL A 134 6.58 1.83 9.92
N LEU A 135 6.43 0.64 9.33
CA LEU A 135 5.54 -0.40 9.87
C LEU A 135 5.95 -0.87 11.26
N ASP A 136 7.25 -0.94 11.55
CA ASP A 136 7.72 -1.26 12.90
C ASP A 136 7.40 -0.18 13.92
N SER A 137 7.55 1.08 13.53
CA SER A 137 7.19 2.22 14.38
C SER A 137 5.69 2.19 14.69
N LEU A 138 4.85 1.94 13.69
CA LEU A 138 3.40 1.76 13.88
C LEU A 138 3.07 0.57 14.80
N ARG A 139 3.72 -0.59 14.59
CA ARG A 139 3.53 -1.80 15.39
C ARG A 139 3.92 -1.61 16.86
N THR A 140 4.96 -0.81 17.11
CA THR A 140 5.48 -0.51 18.46
C THR A 140 4.85 0.73 19.09
N ALA A 141 3.86 1.32 18.43
CA ALA A 141 3.15 2.55 18.85
C ALA A 141 4.05 3.80 18.97
N ASP A 142 5.16 3.84 18.21
CA ASP A 142 5.98 5.03 17.98
C ASP A 142 5.42 5.83 16.79
N GLU A 143 4.25 6.43 17.00
CA GLU A 143 3.47 7.13 15.98
C GLU A 143 4.19 8.40 15.45
N ASP A 144 4.92 9.10 16.33
CA ASP A 144 5.68 10.31 15.97
C ASP A 144 6.83 9.99 15.00
N HIS A 145 7.58 8.91 15.26
CA HIS A 145 8.65 8.48 14.36
C HIS A 145 8.10 7.95 13.03
N ALA A 146 6.97 7.24 13.05
CA ALA A 146 6.26 6.84 11.84
C ALA A 146 5.87 8.06 11.00
N ALA A 147 5.28 9.09 11.62
CA ALA A 147 4.88 10.32 10.95
C ALA A 147 6.07 11.07 10.32
N VAL A 148 7.21 11.16 11.01
CA VAL A 148 8.43 11.78 10.47
C VAL A 148 8.89 11.07 9.18
N ARG A 149 8.89 9.74 9.16
CA ARG A 149 9.30 8.96 7.98
C ARG A 149 8.32 9.08 6.83
N LEU A 150 7.02 9.02 7.13
CA LEU A 150 5.97 9.19 6.13
C LEU A 150 6.03 10.57 5.49
N ASN A 151 6.22 11.63 6.28
CA ASN A 151 6.38 12.97 5.74
C ASN A 151 7.63 13.11 4.85
N LYS A 152 8.73 12.42 5.17
CA LYS A 152 9.92 12.37 4.30
C LYS A 152 9.61 11.72 2.96
N LEU A 153 8.93 10.56 2.95
CA LEU A 153 8.52 9.88 1.72
C LEU A 153 7.57 10.74 0.88
N LEU A 154 6.55 11.35 1.51
CA LEU A 154 5.59 12.23 0.84
C LEU A 154 6.22 13.52 0.30
N SER A 155 7.27 14.03 0.95
CA SER A 155 8.01 15.20 0.47
C SER A 155 8.95 14.86 -0.69
N ALA A 156 9.53 13.65 -0.69
CA ALA A 156 10.44 13.19 -1.74
C ALA A 156 9.69 12.73 -3.01
N HIS A 157 8.47 12.24 -2.86
CA HIS A 157 7.63 11.72 -3.95
C HIS A 157 6.28 12.44 -3.95
N PRO A 158 6.07 13.41 -4.86
CA PRO A 158 4.86 14.23 -4.87
C PRO A 158 3.60 13.34 -4.90
N ALA A 159 2.73 13.51 -3.90
CA ALA A 159 1.46 12.77 -3.76
C ALA A 159 0.24 13.63 -4.10
N HIS A 160 0.40 14.61 -5.01
CA HIS A 160 -0.69 15.52 -5.40
C HIS A 160 -1.83 14.71 -6.02
N PRO A 161 -3.05 14.77 -5.45
CA PRO A 161 -4.14 13.96 -5.97
C PRO A 161 -4.61 14.42 -7.35
N HIS A 162 -4.97 13.48 -8.22
CA HIS A 162 -5.62 13.77 -9.49
C HIS A 162 -6.81 12.85 -9.74
N LEU A 163 -7.82 13.36 -10.46
CA LEU A 163 -8.99 12.59 -10.86
C LEU A 163 -8.77 12.00 -12.26
N ALA A 164 -9.01 10.69 -12.39
CA ALA A 164 -9.02 9.99 -13.67
C ALA A 164 -10.38 9.29 -13.88
N LEU A 165 -10.85 9.24 -15.12
CA LEU A 165 -12.04 8.47 -15.50
C LEU A 165 -11.60 7.10 -16.01
N GLU A 166 -11.88 6.06 -15.23
CA GLU A 166 -11.49 4.67 -15.51
C GLU A 166 -12.72 3.77 -15.49
N ASP A 167 -12.95 3.02 -16.56
CA ASP A 167 -14.12 2.13 -16.71
C ASP A 167 -15.46 2.83 -16.41
N GLY A 168 -15.58 4.09 -16.82
CA GLY A 168 -16.78 4.91 -16.57
C GLY A 168 -16.95 5.38 -15.12
N ARG A 169 -15.91 5.26 -14.28
CA ARG A 169 -15.93 5.71 -12.87
C ARG A 169 -14.79 6.67 -12.60
N TRP A 170 -15.09 7.75 -11.88
CA TRP A 170 -14.07 8.65 -11.38
C TRP A 170 -13.28 8.01 -10.25
N ARG A 171 -11.96 8.05 -10.35
CA ARG A 171 -11.03 7.60 -9.32
C ARG A 171 -10.08 8.71 -8.94
N LEU A 172 -9.84 8.85 -7.64
CA LEU A 172 -8.87 9.78 -7.09
C LEU A 172 -7.56 9.03 -6.86
N HIS A 173 -6.56 9.33 -7.68
CA HIS A 173 -5.21 8.84 -7.53
C HIS A 173 -4.41 9.78 -6.63
N HIS A 174 -3.52 9.25 -5.80
CA HIS A 174 -2.68 10.01 -4.86
C HIS A 174 -1.23 10.14 -5.37
N HIS A 175 -1.09 10.41 -6.66
CA HIS A 175 0.17 10.68 -7.36
C HIS A 175 -0.15 11.52 -8.62
N PRO A 176 0.81 12.25 -9.21
CA PRO A 176 0.62 12.92 -10.49
C PRO A 176 0.30 11.95 -11.63
N ALA A 177 -0.45 12.40 -12.64
CA ALA A 177 -0.85 11.58 -13.79
C ALA A 177 0.34 10.98 -14.56
N GLU A 178 1.45 11.72 -14.65
CA GLU A 178 2.70 11.26 -15.25
C GLU A 178 3.78 11.16 -14.17
N THR A 179 3.92 9.96 -13.59
CA THR A 179 4.92 9.67 -12.57
C THR A 179 5.61 8.36 -12.90
N ALA A 180 6.93 8.30 -12.73
CA ALA A 180 7.67 7.05 -12.86
C ALA A 180 7.16 6.01 -11.84
N LEU A 181 7.33 4.73 -12.16
CA LEU A 181 6.72 3.61 -11.44
C LEU A 181 7.05 3.60 -9.94
N VAL A 182 8.34 3.71 -9.58
CA VAL A 182 8.77 3.65 -8.17
C VAL A 182 8.34 4.90 -7.38
N PRO A 183 8.53 6.14 -7.85
CA PRO A 183 7.99 7.32 -7.18
C PRO A 183 6.47 7.28 -7.00
N MET A 184 5.73 6.77 -7.99
CA MET A 184 4.28 6.59 -7.90
C MET A 184 3.90 5.66 -6.74
N TRP A 185 4.47 4.46 -6.70
CA TRP A 185 4.21 3.50 -5.62
C TRP A 185 4.72 3.96 -4.26
N SER A 186 5.78 4.76 -4.22
CA SER A 186 6.29 5.39 -3.00
C SER A 186 5.26 6.38 -2.43
N ALA A 187 4.68 7.24 -3.27
CA ALA A 187 3.63 8.17 -2.88
C ALA A 187 2.34 7.44 -2.43
N ILE A 188 1.90 6.43 -3.21
CA ILE A 188 0.71 5.62 -2.89
C ILE A 188 0.86 4.91 -1.53
N CYS A 189 1.99 4.25 -1.28
CA CYS A 189 2.24 3.56 -0.02
C CYS A 189 2.32 4.53 1.16
N ALA A 190 3.03 5.65 0.98
CA ALA A 190 3.20 6.65 2.03
C ALA A 190 1.88 7.35 2.38
N GLU A 191 1.06 7.72 1.39
CA GLU A 191 -0.27 8.30 1.64
C GLU A 191 -1.15 7.32 2.39
N ALA A 192 -1.23 6.07 1.93
CA ALA A 192 -2.10 5.07 2.54
C ALA A 192 -1.72 4.80 4.00
N LEU A 193 -0.42 4.72 4.30
CA LEU A 193 0.08 4.57 5.68
C LEU A 193 -0.15 5.83 6.52
N ALA A 194 -0.02 7.03 5.95
CA ALA A 194 -0.30 8.28 6.64
C ALA A 194 -1.78 8.41 6.99
N ARG A 195 -2.67 8.09 6.06
CA ARG A 195 -4.12 8.03 6.31
C ARG A 195 -4.47 6.95 7.34
N PHE A 196 -3.82 5.79 7.27
CA PHE A 196 -4.00 4.72 8.26
C PHE A 196 -3.60 5.17 9.68
N LEU A 197 -2.46 5.86 9.80
CA LEU A 197 -2.01 6.47 11.04
C LEU A 197 -2.99 7.55 11.53
N ALA A 198 -3.39 8.48 10.68
CA ALA A 198 -4.29 9.59 11.01
C ALA A 198 -5.67 9.11 11.51
N ASN A 199 -6.12 7.94 11.06
CA ASN A 199 -7.36 7.31 11.52
C ASN A 199 -7.20 6.50 12.83
N GLY A 200 -6.04 6.56 13.48
CA GLY A 200 -5.77 5.86 14.75
C GLY A 200 -5.67 4.35 14.61
N HIS A 201 -5.23 3.85 13.45
CA HIS A 201 -5.19 2.42 13.16
C HIS A 201 -3.81 1.78 13.36
N ALA A 202 -2.80 2.51 13.82
CA ALA A 202 -1.42 2.02 13.99
C ALA A 202 -1.33 0.65 14.69
N ARG A 203 -2.10 0.46 15.78
CA ARG A 203 -2.16 -0.79 16.56
C ARG A 203 -2.77 -1.99 15.83
N ARG A 204 -3.22 -1.84 14.58
CA ARG A 204 -3.69 -2.94 13.74
C ARG A 204 -2.57 -3.55 12.90
N ILE A 205 -1.36 -2.99 12.90
CA ILE A 205 -0.19 -3.68 12.34
C ILE A 205 0.29 -4.72 13.35
N GLY A 206 0.26 -5.99 12.96
CA GLY A 206 0.71 -7.12 13.75
C GLY A 206 1.87 -7.86 13.08
N ALA A 207 2.56 -8.70 13.86
CA ALA A 207 3.54 -9.65 13.37
C ALA A 207 3.06 -11.08 13.66
N CYS A 208 3.26 -12.00 12.73
CA CYS A 208 2.75 -13.36 12.82
C CYS A 208 3.39 -14.12 13.99
N GLU A 209 2.56 -14.64 14.89
CA GLU A 209 3.00 -15.39 16.07
C GLU A 209 3.34 -16.86 15.77
N ALA A 210 3.18 -17.32 14.52
CA ALA A 210 3.55 -18.68 14.16
C ALA A 210 5.08 -18.84 14.21
N PRO A 211 5.61 -19.89 14.88
CA PRO A 211 7.06 -20.06 15.02
C PRO A 211 7.78 -19.99 13.66
N GLY A 212 8.81 -19.13 13.58
CA GLY A 212 9.62 -18.92 12.38
C GLY A 212 8.96 -18.15 11.23
N CYS A 213 7.79 -17.50 11.43
CA CYS A 213 7.15 -16.71 10.37
C CYS A 213 7.51 -15.22 10.45
N GLY A 214 7.11 -14.51 11.51
CA GLY A 214 7.44 -13.09 11.70
C GLY A 214 6.85 -12.09 10.68
N LEU A 215 6.13 -12.57 9.65
CA LEU A 215 5.51 -11.70 8.65
C LEU A 215 4.52 -10.70 9.24
N LEU A 216 4.48 -9.51 8.65
CA LEU A 216 3.57 -8.45 9.03
C LEU A 216 2.17 -8.68 8.46
N PHE A 217 1.15 -8.18 9.15
CA PHE A 217 -0.23 -8.18 8.67
C PHE A 217 -1.01 -6.98 9.20
N VAL A 218 -2.09 -6.62 8.51
CA VAL A 218 -3.11 -5.69 9.02
C VAL A 218 -4.26 -6.47 9.64
N ASP A 219 -4.60 -6.16 10.89
CA ASP A 219 -5.73 -6.74 11.60
C ASP A 219 -7.04 -6.01 11.27
N THR A 220 -7.80 -6.59 10.35
CA THR A 220 -9.14 -6.14 9.94
C THR A 220 -10.27 -6.74 10.78
N THR A 221 -9.94 -7.55 11.80
CA THR A 221 -10.94 -8.11 12.72
C THR A 221 -11.51 -7.01 13.60
N ARG A 222 -12.78 -7.19 13.99
CA ARG A 222 -13.49 -6.23 14.84
C ARG A 222 -12.76 -5.99 16.17
N ASN A 223 -12.33 -7.07 16.82
CA ASN A 223 -11.79 -7.02 18.18
C ASN A 223 -10.25 -6.99 18.26
N ARG A 224 -9.56 -6.85 17.13
CA ARG A 224 -8.09 -6.89 17.04
C ARG A 224 -7.48 -8.15 17.65
N ILE A 225 -8.01 -9.31 17.26
CA ILE A 225 -7.64 -10.61 17.82
C ILE A 225 -6.86 -11.48 16.82
N ARG A 226 -6.48 -10.93 15.66
CA ARG A 226 -5.70 -11.68 14.68
C ARG A 226 -4.28 -11.86 15.21
N ARG A 227 -3.84 -13.11 15.29
CA ARG A 227 -2.50 -13.51 15.76
C ARG A 227 -1.59 -14.02 14.64
N PHE A 228 -2.18 -14.35 13.48
CA PHE A 228 -1.47 -15.01 12.38
C PHE A 228 -1.68 -14.26 11.07
N CYS A 229 -0.63 -14.18 10.24
CA CYS A 229 -0.70 -13.54 8.93
C CYS A 229 -1.59 -14.31 7.94
N SER A 230 -1.87 -15.59 8.16
CA SER A 230 -2.72 -16.39 7.26
C SER A 230 -3.35 -17.57 7.98
N THR A 231 -4.40 -18.14 7.38
CA THR A 231 -5.01 -19.40 7.80
C THR A 231 -3.98 -20.54 7.80
N ALA A 232 -3.07 -20.57 6.81
CA ALA A 232 -2.00 -21.57 6.75
C ALA A 232 -1.09 -21.52 8.00
N CYS A 233 -0.70 -20.32 8.46
CA CYS A 233 0.06 -20.18 9.70
C CYS A 233 -0.75 -20.60 10.93
N GLN A 234 -2.03 -20.25 10.98
CA GLN A 234 -2.92 -20.67 12.06
C GLN A 234 -3.04 -22.21 12.13
N ASP A 235 -3.24 -22.88 10.99
CA ASP A 235 -3.41 -24.32 10.92
C ASP A 235 -2.10 -25.08 11.20
N ARG A 236 -0.96 -24.54 10.77
CA ARG A 236 0.36 -25.05 11.13
C ARG A 236 0.56 -25.08 12.65
N VAL A 237 0.21 -23.99 13.35
CA VAL A 237 0.30 -23.91 14.82
C VAL A 237 -0.67 -24.90 15.49
N LYS A 238 -1.93 -24.95 15.04
CA LYS A 238 -2.92 -25.90 15.57
C LYS A 238 -2.46 -27.35 15.42
N THR A 239 -1.96 -27.71 14.23
CA THR A 239 -1.48 -29.06 13.92
C THR A 239 -0.28 -29.44 14.79
N ALA A 240 0.69 -28.53 14.97
CA ALA A 240 1.82 -28.77 15.86
C ALA A 240 1.40 -28.99 17.31
N ALA A 241 0.42 -28.21 17.81
CA ALA A 241 -0.10 -28.35 19.17
C ALA A 241 -0.91 -29.65 19.37
N ALA A 242 -1.67 -30.08 18.37
CA ALA A 242 -2.35 -31.37 18.39
C ALA A 242 -1.35 -32.55 18.43
N ARG A 243 -0.28 -32.48 17.64
CA ARG A 243 0.79 -33.50 17.61
C ARG A 243 1.56 -33.60 18.92
N ARG A 244 1.76 -32.49 19.66
CA ARG A 244 2.39 -32.51 21.00
C ARG A 244 1.50 -33.23 22.00
N ARG A 245 0.22 -32.85 22.07
CA ARG A 245 -0.77 -33.49 22.97
C ARG A 245 -1.00 -34.97 22.72
N ALA A 246 -0.75 -35.47 21.51
CA ALA A 246 -0.86 -36.89 21.19
C ALA A 246 0.40 -37.71 21.55
N ARG A 247 1.49 -37.04 21.94
CA ARG A 247 2.76 -37.66 22.37
C ARG A 247 2.95 -37.61 23.89
N ASP A 248 2.11 -36.83 24.57
CA ASP A 248 2.00 -36.73 26.03
C ASP A 248 0.96 -37.75 26.54
#